data_AF-A0A015XIL2-F1
#
_entry.id   AF-A0A015XIL2-F1
#
_cell.length_a   1.000
_cell.length_b   1.000
_cell.length_c   1.000
_cell.angle_alpha   90.00
_cell.angle_beta   90.00
_cell.angle_gamma   90.00
#
_symmetry.space_group_name_H-M   'P 1'
#
loop_
_entity.id
_entity.type
_entity.pdbx_description
1 polymer ?
#
loop_
_entity_poly.entity_id
_entity_poly.type
_entity_poly.pdbx_seq_one_letter_code
_entity_poly.pdbx_strand_id
1 'polypeptide(L)'
;MAVSQIIKDIRCLKKLIKNATGLKVYEQEAIYHHDSYWSISNEYKDKNSPHITVTRGSYWTLDDGAEYKISIYASSLSIGIRRNFNAPLFQSYIDRIVQALDSCFGEKQWNYCNEECITWRPMSRFSFYVQIPNFKD
;
A
#
# COMPACT_ATOMS: atom_id res chain seq x y z
N MET A 1 -28.89 4.50 1.54
CA MET A 1 -28.21 3.45 2.33
C MET A 1 -26.96 4.08 2.94
N ALA A 2 -26.79 4.00 4.26
CA ALA A 2 -25.56 4.49 4.89
C ALA A 2 -24.36 3.75 4.29
N VAL A 3 -23.32 4.49 3.89
CA VAL A 3 -22.06 3.89 3.44
C VAL A 3 -21.47 3.16 4.64
N SER A 4 -21.13 1.88 4.50
CA SER A 4 -20.50 1.16 5.60
C SER A 4 -19.19 1.83 5.99
N GLN A 5 -18.88 1.89 7.29
CA GLN A 5 -17.65 2.49 7.82
C GLN A 5 -16.41 1.96 7.09
N ILE A 6 -16.40 0.67 6.76
CA ILE A 6 -15.38 0.01 5.94
C ILE A 6 -15.14 0.72 4.59
N ILE A 7 -16.21 1.01 3.84
CA ILE A 7 -16.12 1.65 2.53
C ILE A 7 -15.66 3.09 2.67
N LYS A 8 -16.04 3.76 3.76
CA LYS A 8 -15.56 5.10 4.09
C LYS A 8 -14.05 5.07 4.38
N ASP A 9 -13.59 4.19 5.26
CA ASP A 9 -12.20 4.11 5.69
C ASP A 9 -11.25 3.79 4.55
N ILE A 10 -11.58 2.82 3.70
CA ILE A 10 -10.73 2.49 2.55
C ILE A 10 -10.66 3.65 1.54
N ARG A 11 -11.75 4.40 1.36
CA ARG A 11 -11.76 5.60 0.51
C ARG A 11 -10.89 6.70 1.10
N CYS A 12 -10.99 6.93 2.41
CA CYS A 12 -10.19 7.92 3.11
C CYS A 12 -8.70 7.56 3.07
N LEU A 13 -8.34 6.31 3.34
CA LEU A 13 -6.96 5.82 3.27
C LEU A 13 -6.36 6.01 1.86
N LYS A 14 -7.08 5.59 0.82
CA LYS A 14 -6.63 5.76 -0.56
C LYS A 14 -6.43 7.22 -0.93
N LYS A 15 -7.33 8.10 -0.46
CA LYS A 15 -7.24 9.55 -0.68
C LYS A 15 -6.04 10.15 0.06
N LEU A 16 -5.81 9.75 1.31
CA LEU A 16 -4.67 10.17 2.13
C LEU A 16 -3.35 9.80 1.44
N ILE A 17 -3.18 8.53 1.07
CA ILE A 17 -1.97 8.03 0.40
C ILE A 17 -1.77 8.71 -0.96
N LYS A 18 -2.83 8.88 -1.74
CA LYS A 18 -2.77 9.57 -3.04
C LYS A 18 -2.27 11.01 -2.88
N ASN A 19 -2.80 11.73 -1.91
CA ASN A 19 -2.42 13.12 -1.64
C ASN A 19 -0.98 13.22 -1.13
N ALA A 20 -0.53 12.28 -0.29
CA ALA A 20 0.81 12.28 0.27
C ALA A 20 1.89 11.95 -0.78
N THR A 21 1.62 11.00 -1.67
CA THR A 21 2.62 10.46 -2.61
C THR A 21 2.53 11.05 -4.02
N GLY A 22 1.36 11.55 -4.41
CA GLY A 22 1.05 11.93 -5.79
C GLY A 22 0.80 10.73 -6.72
N LEU A 23 0.89 9.50 -6.21
CA LEU A 23 0.72 8.28 -7.00
C LEU A 23 -0.76 7.89 -7.13
N LYS A 24 -1.10 7.18 -8.21
CA LYS A 24 -2.40 6.53 -8.32
C LYS A 24 -2.51 5.43 -7.26
N VAL A 25 -3.62 5.40 -6.54
CA VAL A 25 -3.88 4.40 -5.50
C VAL A 25 -5.08 3.55 -5.89
N TYR A 26 -4.86 2.26 -6.02
CA TYR A 26 -5.89 1.28 -6.37
C TYR A 26 -6.25 0.43 -5.15
N GLU A 27 -7.50 0.01 -5.12
CA GLU A 27 -7.93 -1.03 -4.18
C GLU A 27 -7.80 -2.38 -4.87
N GLN A 28 -7.23 -3.33 -4.13
CA GLN A 28 -6.99 -4.69 -4.59
C GLN A 28 -7.71 -5.64 -3.63
N GLU A 29 -8.43 -6.61 -4.19
CA GLU A 29 -9.12 -7.61 -3.39
C GLU A 29 -8.11 -8.47 -2.62
N ALA A 30 -8.49 -8.92 -1.42
CA ALA A 30 -7.68 -9.86 -0.66
C ALA A 30 -7.54 -11.15 -1.48
N ILE A 31 -6.31 -11.47 -1.87
CA ILE A 31 -6.03 -12.63 -2.69
C ILE A 31 -6.00 -13.85 -1.75
N TYR A 32 -7.14 -14.53 -1.63
CA TYR A 32 -7.23 -15.83 -0.98
C TYR A 32 -6.60 -16.88 -1.93
N HIS A 33 -5.63 -17.66 -1.46
CA HIS A 33 -4.96 -18.66 -2.27
C HIS A 33 -5.32 -20.10 -1.89
N HIS A 34 -5.58 -20.90 -2.93
CA HIS A 34 -5.09 -22.27 -3.08
C HIS A 34 -4.71 -22.47 -4.56
N ASP A 35 -3.42 -22.69 -4.84
CA ASP A 35 -2.88 -23.40 -6.03
C ASP A 35 -2.94 -22.80 -7.46
N SER A 36 -2.79 -21.49 -7.69
CA SER A 36 -2.60 -20.97 -9.07
C SER A 36 -1.48 -19.95 -9.22
N TYR A 37 -0.65 -20.16 -10.24
CA TYR A 37 0.48 -19.31 -10.64
C TYR A 37 -0.05 -17.91 -10.99
N TRP A 38 0.18 -16.92 -10.11
CA TRP A 38 -0.28 -15.55 -10.37
C TRP A 38 0.72 -14.83 -11.26
N SER A 39 0.27 -14.39 -12.43
CA SER A 39 1.12 -13.60 -13.31
C SER A 39 1.44 -12.27 -12.65
N ILE A 40 2.69 -11.87 -12.78
CA ILE A 40 3.21 -10.55 -12.42
C ILE A 40 2.22 -9.43 -12.80
N SER A 41 1.64 -9.48 -14.01
CA SER A 41 0.68 -8.51 -14.53
C SER A 41 -0.64 -8.37 -13.78
N ASN A 42 -1.01 -9.35 -12.97
CA ASN A 42 -2.24 -9.30 -12.21
C ASN A 42 -2.03 -8.68 -10.82
N GLU A 43 -0.78 -8.49 -10.40
CA GLU A 43 -0.42 -7.97 -9.08
C GLU A 43 -0.37 -6.43 -9.05
N TYR A 44 0.19 -5.82 -10.10
CA TYR A 44 0.32 -4.37 -10.24
C TYR A 44 -0.63 -3.88 -11.34
N LYS A 45 -1.55 -2.97 -10.99
CA LYS A 45 -2.68 -2.55 -11.85
C LYS A 45 -2.26 -1.70 -13.05
N ASP A 46 -1.11 -1.05 -12.99
CA ASP A 46 -0.57 -0.24 -14.09
C ASP A 46 0.84 -0.69 -14.45
N LYS A 47 1.01 -1.25 -15.66
CA LYS A 47 2.27 -1.90 -16.03
C LYS A 47 3.46 -0.96 -16.22
N ASN A 48 3.16 0.31 -16.50
CA ASN A 48 4.13 1.25 -17.01
C ASN A 48 4.27 2.51 -16.14
N SER A 49 3.51 2.61 -15.04
CA SER A 49 3.57 3.77 -14.17
C SER A 49 3.67 3.41 -12.69
N PRO A 50 4.42 4.21 -11.88
CA PRO A 50 4.42 4.05 -10.44
C PRO A 50 3.03 4.23 -9.85
N HIS A 51 2.64 3.32 -8.97
CA HIS A 51 1.32 3.33 -8.33
C HIS A 51 1.37 2.55 -7.02
N ILE A 52 0.28 2.65 -6.27
CA ILE A 52 0.13 1.96 -4.99
C ILE A 52 -1.13 1.10 -5.06
N THR A 53 -1.07 -0.11 -4.50
CA THR A 53 -2.27 -0.89 -4.20
C THR A 53 -2.47 -0.98 -2.70
N VAL A 54 -3.75 -0.94 -2.30
CA VAL A 54 -4.19 -1.14 -0.92
C VAL A 54 -5.08 -2.37 -0.91
N THR A 55 -4.69 -3.37 -0.13
CA THR A 55 -5.46 -4.59 0.09
C THR A 55 -5.93 -4.60 1.53
N ARG A 56 -7.21 -4.86 1.75
CA ARG A 56 -7.76 -5.01 3.10
C ARG A 56 -7.34 -6.36 3.68
N GLY A 57 -6.88 -6.37 4.93
CA GLY A 57 -6.63 -7.59 5.70
C GLY A 57 -7.93 -8.34 6.02
N SER A 58 -7.78 -9.58 6.45
CA SER A 58 -8.92 -10.42 6.84
C SER A 58 -9.46 -10.06 8.23
N TYR A 59 -8.63 -9.45 9.09
CA TYR A 59 -9.02 -9.03 10.44
C TYR A 59 -9.42 -7.55 10.43
N TRP A 60 -10.67 -7.30 10.81
CA TRP A 60 -11.26 -5.97 10.94
C TRP A 60 -12.22 -5.99 12.12
N THR A 61 -12.12 -5.01 13.02
CA THR A 61 -13.14 -4.78 14.04
C THR A 61 -13.81 -3.43 13.79
N LEU A 62 -15.14 -3.40 13.89
CA LEU A 62 -15.94 -2.16 13.79
C LEU A 62 -15.45 -1.09 14.76
N ASP A 63 -14.88 -1.52 15.89
CA ASP A 63 -14.63 -0.66 17.04
C ASP A 63 -13.17 -0.20 17.14
N ASP A 64 -12.18 -0.98 16.66
CA ASP A 64 -10.75 -0.71 16.91
C ASP A 64 -9.94 -0.40 15.64
N GLY A 65 -10.51 -0.59 14.46
CA GLY A 65 -9.86 -0.26 13.19
C GLY A 65 -9.61 -1.44 12.26
N ALA A 66 -8.61 -1.27 11.42
CA ALA A 66 -8.44 -2.09 10.23
C ALA A 66 -6.99 -2.41 9.92
N GLU A 67 -6.75 -3.62 9.43
CA GLU A 67 -5.49 -4.01 8.82
C GLU A 67 -5.54 -3.78 7.30
N TYR A 68 -4.46 -3.24 6.74
CA TYR A 68 -4.27 -3.09 5.31
C TYR A 68 -2.85 -3.50 4.91
N LYS A 69 -2.71 -4.12 3.75
CA LYS A 69 -1.43 -4.23 3.05
C LYS A 69 -1.31 -3.09 2.06
N ILE A 70 -0.28 -2.27 2.21
CA ILE A 70 0.09 -1.22 1.25
C ILE A 70 1.23 -1.77 0.40
N SER A 71 1.07 -1.75 -0.92
CA SER A 71 2.12 -2.17 -1.86
C SER A 71 2.44 -1.04 -2.82
N ILE A 72 3.67 -0.56 -2.76
CA ILE A 72 4.20 0.50 -3.62
C ILE A 72 4.89 -0.17 -4.81
N TYR A 73 4.53 0.25 -6.02
CA TYR A 73 5.18 -0.17 -7.26
C TYR A 73 5.87 1.03 -7.88
N ALA A 74 7.17 0.92 -8.14
CA ALA A 74 7.96 1.99 -8.75
C ALA A 74 9.14 1.42 -9.55
N SER A 75 9.81 2.26 -10.34
CA SER A 75 10.90 1.82 -11.21
C SER A 75 12.07 1.20 -10.43
N SER A 76 12.54 0.06 -10.91
CA SER A 76 13.78 -0.57 -10.44
C SER A 76 14.99 0.27 -10.86
N LEU A 77 16.03 0.34 -10.04
CA LEU A 77 17.27 1.01 -10.39
C LEU A 77 18.10 0.09 -11.29
N SER A 78 18.47 0.57 -12.47
CA SER A 78 19.35 -0.17 -13.39
C SER A 78 20.73 0.49 -13.40
N ILE A 79 21.72 -0.18 -12.82
CA ILE A 79 23.13 0.25 -12.84
C ILE A 79 23.88 -0.73 -13.75
N GLY A 80 24.07 -0.35 -15.01
CA GLY A 80 24.59 -1.25 -16.05
C GLY A 80 23.66 -2.45 -16.23
N ILE A 81 24.20 -3.67 -16.11
CA ILE A 81 23.44 -4.93 -16.21
C ILE A 81 22.79 -5.31 -14.86
N ARG A 82 23.30 -4.75 -13.75
CA ARG A 82 22.81 -5.05 -12.40
C ARG A 82 21.50 -4.32 -12.12
N ARG A 83 20.59 -5.04 -11.49
CA ARG A 83 19.24 -4.58 -11.15
C ARG A 83 19.17 -4.47 -9.64
N ASN A 84 18.85 -3.28 -9.17
CA ASN A 84 18.79 -3.00 -7.76
C ASN A 84 17.41 -2.42 -7.41
N PHE A 85 16.97 -2.72 -6.21
CA PHE A 85 15.87 -2.00 -5.59
C PHE A 85 16.24 -0.52 -5.47
N ASN A 86 15.33 0.38 -5.90
CA ASN A 86 15.57 1.81 -5.83
C ASN A 86 15.28 2.34 -4.42
N ALA A 87 16.07 1.92 -3.44
CA ALA A 87 15.82 2.18 -2.02
C ALA A 87 15.51 3.66 -1.71
N PRO A 88 16.24 4.66 -2.24
CA PRO A 88 15.92 6.06 -1.97
C PRO A 88 14.54 6.48 -2.46
N LEU A 89 14.12 5.99 -3.64
CA LEU A 89 12.80 6.30 -4.19
C LEU A 89 11.69 5.69 -3.32
N PHE A 90 11.84 4.42 -2.94
CA PHE A 90 10.85 3.76 -2.09
C PHE A 90 10.79 4.39 -0.70
N GLN A 91 11.94 4.69 -0.09
CA GLN A 91 12.00 5.38 1.20
C GLN A 91 11.27 6.72 1.14
N SER A 92 11.46 7.50 0.07
CA SER A 92 10.76 8.77 -0.09
C SER A 92 9.23 8.64 -0.13
N TYR A 93 8.69 7.53 -0.67
CA TYR A 93 7.26 7.26 -0.65
C TYR A 93 6.80 6.76 0.72
N ILE A 94 7.57 5.90 1.36
CA ILE A 94 7.29 5.36 2.70
C ILE A 94 7.23 6.52 3.70
N ASP A 95 8.25 7.39 3.72
CA ASP A 95 8.31 8.53 4.64
C ASP A 95 7.09 9.45 4.48
N ARG A 96 6.66 9.72 3.24
CA ARG A 96 5.46 10.53 2.97
C ARG A 96 4.18 9.86 3.45
N ILE A 97 4.07 8.53 3.32
CA ILE A 97 2.92 7.77 3.81
C ILE A 97 2.91 7.77 5.34
N VAL A 98 4.04 7.49 5.98
CA VAL A 98 4.21 7.50 7.43
C VAL A 98 3.84 8.87 8.00
N GLN A 99 4.41 9.95 7.46
CA GLN A 99 4.09 11.32 7.88
C GLN A 99 2.60 11.66 7.71
N ALA A 100 1.96 11.19 6.63
CA ALA A 100 0.54 11.42 6.40
C ALA A 100 -0.33 10.64 7.39
N LEU A 101 0.06 9.41 7.75
CA LEU A 101 -0.62 8.61 8.76
C LEU A 101 -0.44 9.22 10.16
N ASP A 102 0.77 9.65 10.52
CA ASP A 102 1.06 10.35 11.77
C ASP A 102 0.25 11.65 11.88
N SER A 103 0.16 12.42 10.80
CA SER A 103 -0.65 13.65 10.76
C SER A 103 -2.16 13.36 10.89
N CYS A 104 -2.62 12.20 10.42
CA CYS A 104 -4.04 11.85 10.40
C CYS A 104 -4.50 11.21 11.72
N PHE A 105 -3.69 10.33 12.31
CA PHE A 105 -4.07 9.51 13.46
C PHE A 105 -3.31 9.86 14.75
N GLY A 106 -2.20 10.59 14.63
CA GLY A 106 -1.25 10.83 15.71
C GLY A 106 -0.15 9.77 15.77
N GLU A 107 1.05 10.20 16.15
CA GLU A 107 2.18 9.30 16.38
C GLU A 107 1.80 8.21 17.40
N LYS A 108 2.23 6.97 17.16
CA LYS A 108 2.00 5.79 18.02
C LYS A 108 0.55 5.29 18.12
N GLN A 109 -0.39 5.88 17.39
CA GLN A 109 -1.78 5.41 17.33
C GLN A 109 -2.03 4.34 16.26
N TRP A 110 -1.00 4.01 15.49
CA TRP A 110 -1.02 3.02 14.44
C TRP A 110 0.35 2.34 14.36
N ASN A 111 0.41 1.16 13.74
CA ASN A 111 1.64 0.40 13.57
C ASN A 111 1.79 -0.10 12.14
N TYR A 112 3.02 -0.38 11.72
CA TYR A 112 3.31 -1.12 10.50
C TYR A 112 4.34 -2.22 10.71
N CYS A 113 4.28 -3.28 9.92
CA CYS A 113 5.15 -4.44 10.03
C CYS A 113 5.23 -5.22 8.71
N ASN A 114 5.97 -6.33 8.73
CA ASN A 114 6.05 -7.32 7.65
C ASN A 114 6.43 -6.69 6.30
N GLU A 115 7.57 -6.02 6.29
CA GLU A 115 8.14 -5.42 5.08
C GLU A 115 8.59 -6.50 4.09
N GLU A 116 8.13 -6.38 2.86
CA GLU A 116 8.47 -7.28 1.76
C GLU A 116 8.96 -6.48 0.57
N CYS A 117 10.19 -6.75 0.13
CA CYS A 117 10.76 -6.17 -1.07
C CYS A 117 10.90 -7.24 -2.15
N ILE A 118 10.36 -6.97 -3.34
CA ILE A 118 10.53 -7.84 -4.51
C ILE A 118 10.95 -6.99 -5.72
N THR A 119 11.96 -7.41 -6.47
CA THR A 119 12.52 -6.66 -7.62
C THR A 119 12.19 -7.33 -8.96
N TRP A 120 11.52 -6.61 -9.86
CA TRP A 120 11.00 -7.12 -11.13
C TRP A 120 11.40 -6.19 -12.30
N ARG A 121 11.09 -6.60 -13.54
CA ARG A 121 11.18 -5.72 -14.72
C ARG A 121 9.76 -5.30 -15.15
N PRO A 122 9.50 -4.01 -15.44
CA PRO A 122 10.38 -2.84 -15.24
C PRO A 122 10.34 -2.25 -13.81
N MET A 123 9.49 -2.78 -12.92
CA MET A 123 9.24 -2.20 -11.59
C MET A 123 9.65 -3.11 -10.44
N SER A 124 9.93 -2.51 -9.28
CA SER A 124 10.04 -3.19 -8.00
C SER A 124 8.77 -2.97 -7.19
N ARG A 125 8.57 -3.82 -6.18
CA ARG A 125 7.51 -3.69 -5.19
C ARG A 125 8.12 -3.61 -3.80
N PHE A 126 7.63 -2.68 -3.01
CA PHE A 126 7.80 -2.68 -1.56
C PHE A 126 6.42 -2.74 -0.92
N SER A 127 6.20 -3.71 -0.05
CA SER A 127 4.94 -3.89 0.64
C SER A 127 5.15 -3.90 2.15
N PHE A 128 4.18 -3.39 2.88
CA PHE A 128 4.12 -3.47 4.34
C PHE A 128 2.67 -3.52 4.78
N TYR A 129 2.45 -4.07 5.97
CA TYR A 129 1.15 -4.14 6.59
C TYR A 129 1.01 -2.98 7.56
N VAL A 130 -0.17 -2.37 7.61
CA VAL A 130 -0.51 -1.31 8.55
C VAL A 130 -1.75 -1.71 9.33
N GLN A 131 -1.76 -1.41 10.62
CA GLN A 131 -2.95 -1.46 11.46
C GLN A 131 -3.26 -0.03 11.89
N ILE A 132 -4.40 0.50 11.45
CA ILE A 132 -4.80 1.89 11.68
C ILE A 132 -6.19 1.97 12.30
N PRO A 133 -6.48 3.00 13.13
CA PRO A 133 -7.83 3.27 13.62
C PRO A 133 -8.80 3.61 12.48
N ASN A 134 -10.10 3.56 12.78
CA ASN A 134 -11.13 4.04 11.87
C ASN A 134 -10.98 5.55 11.59
N PHE A 135 -11.31 5.99 10.38
CA PHE A 135 -11.36 7.42 10.08
C PHE A 135 -12.58 8.05 10.74
N LYS A 136 -12.32 9.03 11.61
CA LYS A 136 -13.36 9.85 12.23
C LYS A 136 -14.16 10.63 11.17
N ASP A 137 -15.40 10.97 11.48
CA ASP A 137 -16.21 11.89 10.68
C ASP A 137 -15.62 13.32 10.71
#